data_AF-A0A2H3DVI3-F1
#
_entry.id   AF-A0A2H3DVI3-F1
#
_cell.length_a   1.000
_cell.length_b   1.000
_cell.length_c   1.000
_cell.angle_alpha   90.00
_cell.angle_beta   90.00
_cell.angle_gamma   90.00
#
_symmetry.space_group_name_H-M   'P 1'
#
loop_
_entity.id
_entity.type
_entity.pdbx_description
1 polymer ?
#
loop_
_entity_poly.entity_id
_entity_poly.type
_entity_poly.pdbx_seq_one_letter_code
_entity_poly.pdbx_strand_id
1 'polypeptide(L)'
;MTTQWSTLHTSTRARAALNFLVSCLQGRFRPAYDVFYQQQCLKFLAKQPISSWSASLFRAYVTGIAIAVHPSHGDPEENQMISQAIDCLHEPENLFLVCSTLAMSTHWYNEWGPWVHEDVDILTYLARIRPGDRAWGNCRQRLQELAEGENHFVGPDGEETDIEERRCRIREAIRTLDEFF
;
A
#
# COMPACT_ATOMS: atom_id res chain seq x y z
N MET A 1 4.97 11.87 -23.47
CA MET A 1 4.71 12.88 -22.43
C MET A 1 4.84 12.21 -21.07
N THR A 2 5.94 12.44 -20.37
CA THR A 2 6.16 12.00 -18.99
C THR A 2 5.54 13.03 -18.06
N THR A 3 4.29 12.81 -17.65
CA THR A 3 3.66 13.64 -16.61
C THR A 3 4.41 13.41 -15.31
N GLN A 4 5.09 14.44 -14.81
CA GLN A 4 5.86 14.37 -13.57
C GLN A 4 4.86 14.35 -12.38
N TRP A 5 4.68 13.18 -11.76
CA TRP A 5 3.68 12.95 -10.69
C TRP A 5 3.89 13.81 -9.44
N SER A 6 5.10 14.33 -9.26
CA SER A 6 5.42 15.35 -8.26
C SER A 6 4.63 16.65 -8.44
N THR A 7 3.91 16.86 -9.55
CA THR A 7 3.02 18.02 -9.75
C THR A 7 1.54 17.66 -9.69
N LEU A 8 1.20 16.37 -9.66
CA LEU A 8 -0.20 15.93 -9.79
C LEU A 8 -1.03 16.31 -8.56
N HIS A 9 -0.41 16.37 -7.38
CA HIS A 9 -1.07 16.69 -6.12
C HIS A 9 -1.40 18.18 -5.93
N THR A 10 -0.86 19.07 -6.77
CA THR A 10 -1.14 20.51 -6.70
C THR A 10 -2.44 20.89 -7.41
N SER A 11 -2.99 20.00 -8.23
CA SER A 11 -4.27 20.22 -8.93
C SER A 11 -5.45 19.74 -8.08
N THR A 12 -6.37 20.65 -7.75
CA THR A 12 -7.62 20.35 -7.01
C THR A 12 -8.42 19.22 -7.65
N ARG A 13 -8.41 19.11 -8.99
CA ARG A 13 -9.13 18.04 -9.71
C ARG A 13 -8.48 16.67 -9.55
N ALA A 14 -7.16 16.61 -9.66
CA ALA A 14 -6.42 15.38 -9.45
C ALA A 14 -6.57 14.89 -8.01
N ARG A 15 -6.53 15.82 -7.06
CA ARG A 15 -6.80 15.57 -5.64
C ARG A 15 -8.18 14.93 -5.43
N ALA A 16 -9.23 15.55 -5.99
CA ALA A 16 -10.59 15.02 -5.89
C ALA A 16 -10.75 13.63 -6.53
N ALA A 17 -10.12 13.39 -7.68
CA ALA A 17 -10.14 12.08 -8.34
C ALA A 17 -9.45 10.99 -7.51
N LEU A 18 -8.32 11.32 -6.87
CA LEU A 18 -7.61 10.39 -5.97
C LEU A 18 -8.47 10.04 -4.74
N ASN A 19 -9.18 11.01 -4.16
CA ASN A 19 -10.06 10.77 -3.02
C ASN A 19 -11.25 9.89 -3.38
N PHE A 20 -11.82 10.14 -4.56
CA PHE A 20 -12.88 9.31 -5.09
C PHE A 20 -12.38 7.87 -5.27
N LEU A 21 -11.18 7.69 -5.83
CA LEU A 21 -10.58 6.38 -6.01
C LEU A 21 -10.31 5.66 -4.68
N VAL A 22 -9.77 6.37 -3.67
CA VAL A 22 -9.60 5.84 -2.30
C VAL A 22 -10.94 5.35 -1.75
N SER A 23 -11.99 6.17 -1.87
CA SER A 23 -13.33 5.84 -1.40
C SER A 23 -13.90 4.61 -2.12
N CYS A 24 -13.69 4.51 -3.42
CA CYS A 24 -14.10 3.34 -4.22
C CYS A 24 -13.39 2.06 -3.77
N LEU A 25 -12.08 2.12 -3.52
CA LEU A 25 -11.31 0.95 -3.06
C LEU A 25 -11.75 0.50 -1.67
N GLN A 26 -11.88 1.43 -0.73
CA GLN A 26 -12.40 1.13 0.62
C GLN A 26 -13.82 0.57 0.58
N GLY A 27 -14.67 1.12 -0.30
CA GLY A 27 -16.03 0.65 -0.53
C GLY A 27 -16.14 -0.63 -1.37
N ARG A 28 -15.02 -1.28 -1.72
CA ARG A 28 -14.99 -2.52 -2.53
C ARG A 28 -15.69 -2.37 -3.89
N PHE A 29 -15.68 -1.15 -4.44
CA PHE A 29 -16.33 -0.87 -5.71
C PHE A 29 -15.57 -1.57 -6.84
N ARG A 30 -16.15 -2.66 -7.34
CA ARG A 30 -15.54 -3.55 -8.33
C ARG A 30 -14.88 -2.83 -9.53
N PRO A 31 -15.50 -1.84 -10.19
CA PRO A 31 -14.85 -1.16 -11.30
C PRO A 31 -13.50 -0.51 -10.94
N ALA A 32 -13.30 -0.09 -9.68
CA ALA A 32 -12.01 0.42 -9.25
C ALA A 32 -10.95 -0.69 -9.17
N TYR A 33 -11.30 -1.88 -8.68
CA TYR A 33 -10.40 -3.03 -8.65
C TYR A 33 -10.08 -3.56 -10.07
N ASP A 34 -11.07 -3.60 -10.96
CA ASP A 34 -10.87 -3.99 -12.36
C ASP A 34 -9.88 -3.05 -13.06
N VAL A 35 -10.04 -1.73 -12.88
CA VAL A 35 -9.10 -0.74 -13.41
C VAL A 35 -7.71 -0.89 -12.79
N PHE A 36 -7.62 -1.10 -11.46
CA PHE A 36 -6.34 -1.32 -10.78
C PHE A 36 -5.58 -2.51 -11.35
N TYR A 37 -6.28 -3.61 -11.62
CA TYR A 37 -5.71 -4.79 -12.21
C TYR A 37 -5.32 -4.57 -13.67
N GLN A 38 -6.26 -4.12 -14.52
CA GLN A 38 -6.05 -3.96 -15.96
C GLN A 38 -4.94 -2.97 -16.30
N GLN A 39 -4.84 -1.88 -15.52
CA GLN A 39 -3.83 -0.83 -15.75
C GLN A 39 -2.54 -1.07 -14.96
N GLN A 40 -2.42 -2.22 -14.28
CA GLN A 40 -1.27 -2.57 -13.44
C GLN A 40 -0.93 -1.45 -12.44
N CYS A 41 -1.96 -0.85 -11.82
CA CYS A 41 -1.79 0.32 -10.98
C CYS A 41 -0.83 0.07 -9.81
N LEU A 42 -0.79 -1.13 -9.23
CA LEU A 42 0.19 -1.46 -8.18
C LEU A 42 1.64 -1.33 -8.69
N LYS A 43 1.96 -1.96 -9.83
CA LYS A 43 3.28 -1.87 -10.48
C LYS A 43 3.62 -0.44 -10.88
N PHE A 44 2.62 0.31 -11.34
CA PHE A 44 2.80 1.70 -11.74
C PHE A 44 3.12 2.61 -10.54
N LEU A 45 2.29 2.56 -9.50
CA LEU A 45 2.45 3.34 -8.27
C LEU A 45 3.76 3.01 -7.58
N ALA A 46 4.18 1.75 -7.63
CA ALA A 46 5.42 1.29 -7.05
C ALA A 46 6.69 1.81 -7.75
N LYS A 47 6.58 2.30 -8.98
CA LYS A 47 7.69 2.95 -9.70
C LYS A 47 7.76 4.45 -9.44
N GLN A 48 6.79 5.01 -8.71
CA GLN A 48 6.79 6.41 -8.34
C GLN A 48 7.55 6.62 -7.03
N PRO A 49 8.12 7.81 -6.79
CA PRO A 49 8.60 8.19 -5.47
C PRO A 49 7.52 7.96 -4.43
N ILE A 50 7.93 7.48 -3.25
CA ILE A 50 7.02 7.29 -2.12
C ILE A 50 6.38 8.63 -1.79
N SER A 51 5.06 8.64 -1.75
CA SER A 51 4.28 9.83 -1.47
C SER A 51 3.12 9.48 -0.55
N SER A 52 2.57 10.47 0.13
CA SER A 52 1.35 10.32 0.94
C SER A 52 0.17 9.76 0.11
N TRP A 53 0.14 10.04 -1.19
CA TRP A 53 -0.89 9.57 -2.11
C TRP A 53 -0.78 8.09 -2.45
N SER A 54 0.42 7.62 -2.80
CA SER A 54 0.64 6.19 -3.06
C SER A 54 0.36 5.37 -1.80
N ALA A 55 0.80 5.86 -0.64
CA ALA A 55 0.48 5.25 0.65
C ALA A 55 -1.03 5.20 0.93
N SER A 56 -1.77 6.28 0.67
CA SER A 56 -3.23 6.34 0.87
C SER A 56 -3.97 5.36 -0.04
N LEU A 57 -3.57 5.26 -1.31
CA LEU A 57 -4.15 4.30 -2.26
C LEU A 57 -3.85 2.86 -1.85
N PHE A 58 -2.62 2.55 -1.43
CA PHE A 58 -2.29 1.21 -0.94
C PHE A 58 -3.04 0.87 0.35
N ARG A 59 -3.16 1.80 1.30
CA ARG A 59 -3.95 1.61 2.51
C ARG A 59 -5.41 1.32 2.17
N ALA A 60 -6.00 2.08 1.25
CA ALA A 60 -7.37 1.86 0.78
C ALA A 60 -7.55 0.49 0.11
N TYR A 61 -6.63 0.11 -0.78
CA TYR A 61 -6.62 -1.15 -1.49
C TYR A 61 -6.55 -2.36 -0.52
N VAL A 62 -5.60 -2.32 0.41
CA VAL A 62 -5.42 -3.36 1.45
C VAL A 62 -6.63 -3.43 2.38
N THR A 63 -7.16 -2.28 2.82
CA THR A 63 -8.33 -2.23 3.70
C THR A 63 -9.55 -2.85 3.04
N GLY A 64 -9.84 -2.50 1.78
CA GLY A 64 -10.98 -3.06 1.05
C GLY A 64 -10.87 -4.59 0.88
N ILE A 65 -9.67 -5.11 0.61
CA ILE A 65 -9.42 -6.55 0.53
C ILE A 65 -9.59 -7.21 1.90
N ALA A 66 -8.97 -6.67 2.95
CA ALA A 66 -9.03 -7.24 4.30
C ALA A 66 -10.46 -7.33 4.84
N ILE A 67 -11.30 -6.32 4.57
CA ILE A 67 -12.73 -6.35 4.92
C ILE A 67 -13.46 -7.45 4.15
N ALA A 68 -13.16 -7.62 2.86
CA ALA A 68 -13.86 -8.59 2.02
C ALA A 68 -13.46 -10.06 2.31
N VAL A 69 -12.23 -10.30 2.75
CA VAL A 69 -11.76 -11.64 3.18
C VAL A 69 -12.48 -12.12 4.44
N HIS A 70 -13.11 -11.21 5.20
CA HIS A 70 -13.85 -11.60 6.39
C HIS A 70 -15.08 -12.47 6.00
N PRO A 71 -15.32 -13.64 6.66
CA PRO A 71 -16.28 -14.67 6.21
C PRO A 71 -17.77 -14.27 6.08
N SER A 72 -18.12 -13.01 6.36
CA SER A 72 -19.50 -12.51 6.39
C SER A 72 -20.07 -12.16 5.01
N HIS A 73 -19.27 -12.20 3.93
CA HIS A 73 -19.69 -11.77 2.59
C HIS A 73 -19.79 -12.95 1.63
N GLY A 74 -21.02 -13.26 1.20
CA GLY A 74 -21.36 -14.44 0.41
C GLY A 74 -21.65 -14.17 -1.07
N ASP A 75 -21.14 -13.08 -1.66
CA ASP A 75 -21.31 -12.77 -3.08
C ASP A 75 -20.22 -13.47 -3.92
N PRO A 76 -20.57 -14.41 -4.83
CA PRO A 76 -19.61 -15.09 -5.69
C PRO A 76 -18.80 -14.16 -6.60
N GLU A 77 -19.39 -13.07 -7.09
CA GLU A 77 -18.69 -12.14 -7.98
C GLU A 77 -17.69 -11.27 -7.22
N GLU A 78 -18.06 -10.86 -6.00
CA GLU A 78 -17.16 -10.19 -5.08
C GLU A 78 -15.98 -11.11 -4.73
N ASN A 79 -16.23 -12.39 -4.46
CA ASN A 79 -15.19 -13.37 -4.14
C ASN A 79 -14.17 -13.53 -5.28
N GLN A 80 -14.61 -13.52 -6.55
CA GLN A 80 -13.70 -13.61 -7.69
C GLN A 80 -12.82 -12.34 -7.81
N MET A 81 -13.43 -11.16 -7.73
CA MET A 81 -12.72 -9.88 -7.79
C MET A 81 -11.69 -9.76 -6.67
N ILE A 82 -12.07 -10.13 -5.45
CA ILE A 82 -11.19 -10.12 -4.28
C ILE A 82 -10.08 -11.16 -4.42
N SER A 83 -10.36 -12.37 -4.90
CA SER A 83 -9.32 -13.38 -5.14
C SER A 83 -8.26 -12.88 -6.13
N GLN A 84 -8.68 -12.24 -7.22
CA GLN A 84 -7.78 -11.64 -8.20
C GLN A 84 -6.97 -10.47 -7.60
N ALA A 85 -7.60 -9.64 -6.76
CA ALA A 85 -6.91 -8.56 -6.06
C ALA A 85 -5.85 -9.09 -5.09
N ILE A 86 -6.16 -10.19 -4.37
CA ILE A 86 -5.21 -10.85 -3.48
C ILE A 86 -4.04 -11.45 -4.27
N ASP A 87 -4.30 -12.12 -5.39
CA ASP A 87 -3.26 -12.67 -6.26
C ASP A 87 -2.32 -11.58 -6.79
N CYS A 88 -2.90 -10.47 -7.25
CA CYS A 88 -2.13 -9.31 -7.69
C CYS A 88 -1.28 -8.73 -6.55
N LEU A 89 -1.86 -8.58 -5.36
CA LEU A 89 -1.17 -8.06 -4.18
C LEU A 89 0.00 -8.96 -3.73
N HIS A 90 -0.15 -10.28 -3.85
CA HIS A 90 0.85 -11.27 -3.42
C HIS A 90 1.84 -11.66 -4.52
N GLU A 91 1.85 -10.98 -5.68
CA GLU A 91 3.01 -11.03 -6.56
C GLU A 91 4.24 -10.48 -5.77
N PRO A 92 5.41 -11.14 -5.79
CA PRO A 92 6.54 -10.77 -4.93
C PRO A 92 6.98 -9.31 -5.03
N GLU A 93 6.93 -8.74 -6.23
CA GLU A 93 7.24 -7.32 -6.45
C GLU A 93 6.18 -6.40 -5.84
N ASN A 94 4.89 -6.67 -6.08
CA ASN A 94 3.80 -5.84 -5.58
C ASN A 94 3.75 -5.86 -4.05
N LEU A 95 3.92 -7.05 -3.44
CA LEU A 95 3.89 -7.21 -1.99
C LEU A 95 5.02 -6.40 -1.32
N PHE A 96 6.24 -6.53 -1.83
CA PHE A 96 7.39 -5.76 -1.32
C PHE A 96 7.16 -4.25 -1.44
N LEU A 97 6.64 -3.79 -2.57
CA LEU A 97 6.47 -2.36 -2.84
C LEU A 97 5.34 -1.76 -1.98
N VAL A 98 4.24 -2.49 -1.81
CA VAL A 98 3.16 -2.10 -0.91
C VAL A 98 3.66 -2.08 0.53
N CYS A 99 4.32 -3.14 1.00
CA CYS A 99 4.84 -3.21 2.38
C CYS A 99 5.83 -2.10 2.67
N SER A 100 6.83 -1.91 1.81
CA SER A 100 7.85 -0.87 2.00
C SER A 100 7.22 0.53 1.99
N THR A 101 6.32 0.83 1.05
CA THR A 101 5.60 2.11 1.01
C THR A 101 4.80 2.36 2.29
N LEU A 102 4.02 1.36 2.73
CA LEU A 102 3.20 1.46 3.93
C LEU A 102 4.05 1.60 5.20
N ALA A 103 5.18 0.89 5.28
CA ALA A 103 6.13 0.98 6.39
C ALA A 103 6.74 2.39 6.49
N MET A 104 7.16 2.96 5.36
CA MET A 104 7.77 4.29 5.35
C MET A 104 6.76 5.42 5.54
N SER A 105 5.49 5.19 5.21
CA SER A 105 4.44 6.18 5.34
C SER A 105 3.80 6.17 6.74
N THR A 106 4.33 6.95 7.67
CA THR A 106 3.68 7.19 8.97
C THR A 106 3.56 8.68 9.27
N HIS A 107 2.35 9.07 9.71
CA HIS A 107 2.03 10.29 10.47
C HIS A 107 2.18 11.67 9.83
N TRP A 108 1.85 11.86 8.56
CA TRP A 108 1.49 13.21 8.14
C TRP A 108 0.31 13.20 7.17
N TYR A 109 -0.69 14.01 7.51
CA TYR A 109 -1.93 14.30 6.78
C TYR A 109 -3.19 13.56 7.26
N ASN A 110 -3.67 14.01 8.43
CA ASN A 110 -5.09 14.22 8.74
C ASN A 110 -5.77 15.25 7.80
N GLU A 111 -5.34 15.38 6.53
CA GLU A 111 -6.08 16.14 5.52
C GLU A 111 -7.18 15.29 4.86
N TRP A 112 -7.17 13.97 5.10
CA TRP A 112 -8.09 13.00 4.49
C TRP A 112 -9.15 12.48 5.46
N GLY A 113 -9.78 13.40 6.20
CA GLY A 113 -11.00 13.16 6.97
C GLY A 113 -10.87 12.24 8.20
N PRO A 114 -11.83 12.32 9.15
CA PRO A 114 -11.77 11.63 10.46
C PRO A 114 -12.03 10.11 10.40
N TRP A 115 -11.96 9.48 9.22
CA TRP A 115 -12.49 8.11 9.02
C TRP A 115 -11.43 7.00 9.04
N VAL A 116 -10.14 7.34 9.09
CA VAL A 116 -9.08 6.34 9.26
C VAL A 116 -8.58 6.45 10.70
N HIS A 117 -9.08 5.57 11.57
CA HIS A 117 -8.57 5.43 12.93
C HIS A 117 -7.04 5.34 12.91
N GLU A 118 -6.38 6.20 13.69
CA GLU A 118 -4.92 6.25 13.89
C GLU A 118 -4.33 4.91 14.38
N ASP A 119 -5.17 3.99 14.88
CA ASP A 119 -4.77 2.70 15.46
C ASP A 119 -4.85 1.50 14.49
N VAL A 120 -5.19 1.69 13.21
CA VAL A 120 -5.19 0.57 12.25
C VAL A 120 -3.79 0.37 11.71
N ASP A 121 -3.08 -0.60 12.31
CA ASP A 121 -1.87 -1.18 11.75
C ASP A 121 -2.21 -1.89 10.42
N ILE A 122 -2.08 -1.15 9.34
CA ILE A 122 -2.39 -1.61 7.98
C ILE A 122 -1.51 -2.78 7.56
N LEU A 123 -0.30 -2.93 8.12
CA LEU A 123 0.57 -4.07 7.86
C LEU A 123 0.02 -5.33 8.52
N THR A 124 -0.55 -5.22 9.71
CA THR A 124 -1.32 -6.31 10.34
C THR A 124 -2.51 -6.74 9.46
N TYR A 125 -3.24 -5.80 8.85
CA TYR A 125 -4.32 -6.15 7.92
C TYR A 125 -3.78 -6.87 6.68
N LEU A 126 -2.68 -6.37 6.11
CA LEU A 126 -2.03 -6.99 4.97
C LEU A 126 -1.58 -8.43 5.28
N ALA A 127 -0.94 -8.66 6.44
CA ALA A 127 -0.49 -9.98 6.88
C ALA A 127 -1.64 -10.99 7.03
N ARG A 128 -2.84 -10.52 7.42
CA ARG A 128 -4.03 -11.36 7.60
C ARG A 128 -4.76 -11.72 6.31
N ILE A 129 -4.52 -11.02 5.19
CA ILE A 129 -5.22 -11.29 3.92
C ILE A 129 -4.91 -12.69 3.39
N ARG A 130 -3.65 -13.12 3.47
CA ARG A 130 -3.23 -14.47 3.06
C ARG A 130 -2.07 -14.94 3.93
N PRO A 131 -2.38 -15.42 5.15
CA PRO A 131 -1.34 -15.85 6.07
C PRO A 131 -0.60 -17.07 5.49
N GLY A 132 0.73 -17.09 5.61
CA GLY A 132 1.57 -18.20 5.15
C GLY A 132 1.88 -18.23 3.64
N ASP A 133 1.52 -17.19 2.87
CA ASP A 133 1.95 -17.10 1.48
C ASP A 133 3.50 -17.01 1.39
N ARG A 134 4.11 -17.80 0.51
CA ARG A 134 5.57 -17.81 0.27
C ARG A 134 6.13 -16.44 -0.13
N ALA A 135 5.31 -15.56 -0.70
CA ALA A 135 5.70 -14.20 -1.07
C ALA A 135 6.17 -13.39 0.15
N TRP A 136 5.69 -13.71 1.35
CA TRP A 136 6.14 -13.08 2.60
C TRP A 136 7.62 -13.32 2.87
N GLY A 137 8.15 -14.50 2.56
CA GLY A 137 9.59 -14.77 2.69
C GLY A 137 10.44 -13.84 1.85
N ASN A 138 10.07 -13.66 0.58
CA ASN A 138 10.77 -12.72 -0.31
C ASN A 138 10.59 -11.26 0.11
N CYS A 139 9.37 -10.88 0.51
CA CYS A 139 9.08 -9.53 0.98
C CYS A 139 9.91 -9.19 2.22
N ARG A 140 9.95 -10.06 3.24
CA ARG A 140 10.73 -9.84 4.47
C ARG A 140 12.22 -9.72 4.19
N GLN A 141 12.79 -10.62 3.39
CA GLN A 141 14.19 -10.56 3.03
C GLN A 141 14.53 -9.21 2.37
N ARG A 142 13.71 -8.76 1.42
CA ARG A 142 13.93 -7.48 0.74
C ARG A 142 13.72 -6.27 1.66
N LEU A 143 12.80 -6.35 2.62
CA LEU A 143 12.64 -5.31 3.65
C LEU A 143 13.86 -5.27 4.59
N GLN A 144 14.45 -6.42 4.94
CA GLN A 144 15.69 -6.48 5.73
C GLN A 144 16.86 -5.87 4.95
N GLU A 145 17.05 -6.27 3.69
CA GLU A 145 18.04 -5.67 2.79
C GLU A 145 17.86 -4.14 2.67
N LEU A 146 16.61 -3.68 2.74
CA LEU A 146 16.28 -2.26 2.69
C LEU A 146 16.54 -1.51 4.02
N ALA A 147 16.31 -2.17 5.16
CA ALA A 147 16.58 -1.61 6.49
C ALA A 147 18.08 -1.57 6.84
N GLU A 148 18.86 -2.47 6.25
CA GLU A 148 20.29 -2.67 6.52
C GLU A 148 21.20 -2.13 5.42
N GLY A 149 20.71 -2.06 4.18
CA GLY A 149 21.51 -1.69 3.02
C GLY A 149 21.75 -0.19 2.89
N GLU A 150 22.82 0.18 2.18
CA GLU A 150 23.14 1.56 1.79
C GLU A 150 22.23 2.12 0.68
N ASN A 151 21.24 1.35 0.19
CA ASN A 151 20.38 1.80 -0.91
C ASN A 151 19.39 2.88 -0.45
N HIS A 152 19.38 4.01 -1.15
CA HIS A 152 18.53 5.17 -0.85
C HIS A 152 17.26 5.15 -1.73
N PHE A 153 16.09 5.41 -1.15
CA PHE A 153 14.92 5.78 -1.96
C PHE A 153 15.08 7.21 -2.47
N VAL A 154 14.88 7.40 -3.77
CA VAL A 154 14.77 8.74 -4.37
C VAL A 154 13.39 9.30 -4.05
N GLY A 155 13.26 9.99 -2.90
CA GLY A 155 12.13 10.85 -2.57
C GLY A 155 12.36 12.29 -3.09
N PRO A 156 11.31 13.11 -3.31
CA PRO A 156 11.47 14.42 -3.95
C PRO A 156 12.23 15.46 -3.13
N ASP A 157 12.35 15.33 -1.81
CA ASP A 157 12.96 16.36 -0.97
C ASP A 157 13.82 15.71 0.12
N GLY A 158 15.08 16.15 0.22
CA GLY A 158 16.08 15.60 1.11
C GLY A 158 16.06 16.17 2.52
N GLU A 159 16.54 15.37 3.47
CA GLU A 159 17.58 15.68 4.45
C GLU A 159 18.05 14.32 4.98
N GLU A 160 19.36 14.16 5.21
CA GLU A 160 20.01 12.91 5.66
C GLU A 160 19.42 12.36 6.98
N THR A 161 18.67 13.20 7.71
CA THR A 161 17.87 12.91 8.90
C THR A 161 16.65 12.01 8.65
N ASP A 162 16.21 11.82 7.40
CA ASP A 162 15.04 11.02 7.01
C ASP A 162 15.37 9.53 6.73
N ILE A 163 16.62 9.21 6.40
CA ILE A 163 17.01 7.83 6.00
C ILE A 163 16.95 6.87 7.18
N GLU A 164 17.55 7.23 8.32
CA GLU A 164 17.56 6.35 9.49
C GLU A 164 16.17 6.24 10.12
N GLU A 165 15.36 7.30 10.05
CA GLU A 165 13.95 7.22 10.47
C GLU A 165 13.16 6.25 9.59
N ARG A 166 13.30 6.32 8.26
CA ARG A 166 12.69 5.35 7.34
C ARG A 166 13.16 3.93 7.60
N ARG A 167 14.45 3.72 7.84
CA ARG A 167 15.00 2.40 8.21
C ARG A 167 14.41 1.90 9.52
N CYS A 168 14.33 2.75 10.54
CA CYS A 168 13.68 2.41 11.81
C CYS A 168 12.24 1.94 11.59
N ARG A 169 11.46 2.67 10.78
CA ARG A 169 10.09 2.29 10.43
C ARG A 169 10.00 0.97 9.67
N ILE A 170 10.94 0.71 8.75
CA ILE A 170 11.01 -0.59 8.07
C ILE A 170 11.32 -1.71 9.07
N ARG A 171 12.21 -1.49 10.05
CA ARG A 171 12.49 -2.47 11.12
C ARG A 171 11.25 -2.71 11.98
N GLU A 172 10.49 -1.67 12.30
CA GLU A 172 9.21 -1.80 13.02
C GLU A 172 8.20 -2.61 12.20
N ALA A 173 8.08 -2.34 10.90
CA ALA A 173 7.23 -3.09 9.98
C ALA A 173 7.63 -4.57 9.92
N ILE A 174 8.93 -4.88 9.85
CA ILE A 174 9.43 -6.26 9.91
C ILE A 174 9.00 -6.92 11.22
N ARG A 175 9.19 -6.24 12.37
CA ARG A 175 8.79 -6.77 13.68
C ARG A 175 7.29 -7.07 13.74
N THR A 176 6.45 -6.16 13.23
CA THR A 176 5.00 -6.39 13.11
C THR A 176 4.69 -7.62 12.26
N LEU A 177 5.34 -7.77 11.10
CA LEU A 177 5.10 -8.89 10.20
C LEU A 177 5.57 -10.23 10.78
N ASP A 178 6.63 -10.23 11.59
CA ASP A 178 7.15 -11.45 12.25
C ASP A 178 6.20 -12.02 13.31
N GLU A 179 5.23 -11.24 13.81
CA GLU A 179 4.16 -11.77 14.67
C GLU A 179 3.22 -12.74 13.92
N PHE A 180 3.24 -12.74 12.59
CA PHE A 180 2.36 -13.55 11.74
C PHE A 180 3.05 -14.75 11.09
N PHE A 181 4.39 -14.82 11.04
CA PHE A 181 5.14 -15.77 10.19
C PHE A 181 6.42 -16.34 10.79
#